data_AF-A0A2E3G8A0-F1
#
_entry.id   AF-A0A2E3G8A0-F1
#
_cell.length_a   1.000
_cell.length_b   1.000
_cell.length_c   1.000
_cell.angle_alpha   90.00
_cell.angle_beta   90.00
_cell.angle_gamma   90.00
#
_symmetry.space_group_name_H-M   'P 1'
#
loop_
_entity.id
_entity.type
_entity.pdbx_description
1 polymer ?
#
loop_
_entity_poly.entity_id
_entity_poly.type
_entity_poly.pdbx_seq_one_letter_code
_entity_poly.pdbx_strand_id
1 'polypeptide(L)'
;MNVFVLDKDPVKAAVQQCDKHIVKMILESAQMLSTSHRMLDGVKVRKPSKSGKTTVNHYILPDHPHESVLYKAVHFNHPCTVWTRESLENYEWHYRHFVALCDEYRYRYGKVHQSDRILREVLKTPPKNIPQKGLTQFPLAMNTNPECMFPKDPVKSYRMFYQTKQKRFSMVWSKRKIPKWFKKLTK
;
A
#
# COMPACT_ATOMS: atom_id res chain seq x y z
N MET A 1 -2.41 -8.10 0.44
CA MET A 1 -2.39 -6.65 0.19
C MET A 1 -1.76 -6.42 -1.18
N ASN A 2 -1.96 -5.31 -1.84
CA ASN A 2 -1.30 -5.03 -3.13
C ASN A 2 -1.12 -3.52 -3.27
N VAL A 3 0.00 -3.04 -3.79
CA VAL A 3 0.15 -1.58 -4.06
C VAL A 3 -0.63 -1.12 -5.29
N PHE A 4 -1.08 -2.06 -6.14
CA PHE A 4 -1.82 -1.80 -7.38
C PHE A 4 -1.15 -0.74 -8.27
N VAL A 5 0.02 -1.09 -8.80
CA VAL A 5 0.81 -0.24 -9.71
C VAL A 5 0.13 -0.17 -11.09
N LEU A 6 -0.99 0.55 -11.18
CA LEU A 6 -1.78 0.69 -12.42
C LEU A 6 -1.16 1.69 -13.41
N ASP A 7 -0.19 2.46 -12.95
CA ASP A 7 0.62 3.42 -13.70
C ASP A 7 1.99 3.54 -13.03
N LYS A 8 3.02 4.00 -13.77
CA LYS A 8 4.34 4.28 -13.18
C LYS A 8 4.29 5.53 -12.29
N ASP A 9 3.41 6.46 -12.62
CA ASP A 9 3.13 7.63 -11.79
C ASP A 9 2.22 7.23 -10.61
N PRO A 10 2.65 7.44 -9.35
CA PRO A 10 1.87 7.04 -8.18
C PRO A 10 0.52 7.74 -8.07
N VAL A 11 0.41 8.98 -8.54
CA VAL A 11 -0.85 9.73 -8.51
C VAL A 11 -1.82 9.17 -9.55
N LYS A 12 -1.35 8.92 -10.78
CA LYS A 12 -2.17 8.29 -11.82
C LYS A 12 -2.59 6.88 -11.41
N ALA A 13 -1.70 6.11 -10.79
CA ALA A 13 -2.02 4.77 -10.30
C ALA A 13 -3.17 4.81 -9.28
N ALA A 14 -3.15 5.75 -8.32
CA ALA A 14 -4.23 5.95 -7.36
C ALA A 14 -5.55 6.38 -8.03
N VAL A 15 -5.52 7.39 -8.91
CA VAL A 15 -6.72 7.86 -9.64
C VAL A 15 -7.37 6.75 -10.47
N GLN A 16 -6.56 5.86 -11.04
CA GLN A 16 -7.04 4.72 -11.84
C GLN A 16 -7.67 3.61 -11.00
N GLN A 17 -7.58 3.64 -9.67
CA GLN A 17 -8.27 2.67 -8.83
C GLN A 17 -9.79 2.94 -8.75
N CYS A 18 -10.53 1.86 -8.58
CA CYS A 18 -11.96 1.83 -8.41
C CYS A 18 -12.30 2.12 -6.94
N ASP A 19 -13.52 2.55 -6.71
CA ASP A 19 -14.04 3.01 -5.44
C ASP A 19 -13.75 2.04 -4.28
N LYS A 20 -13.99 0.74 -4.49
CA LYS A 20 -13.75 -0.29 -3.47
C LYS A 20 -12.27 -0.35 -3.04
N HIS A 21 -11.35 -0.16 -3.97
CA HIS A 21 -9.92 -0.14 -3.65
C HIS A 21 -9.49 1.21 -3.06
N ILE A 22 -10.05 2.34 -3.50
CA ILE A 22 -9.77 3.64 -2.85
C ILE A 22 -10.04 3.57 -1.34
N VAL A 23 -11.18 3.02 -0.94
CA VAL A 23 -11.53 2.87 0.49
C VAL A 23 -10.56 1.95 1.22
N LYS A 24 -10.21 0.81 0.62
CA LYS A 24 -9.42 -0.23 1.28
C LYS A 24 -7.93 0.08 1.31
N MET A 25 -7.39 0.67 0.24
CA MET A 25 -5.96 0.78 0.02
C MET A 25 -5.29 1.83 0.89
N ILE A 26 -6.02 2.83 1.37
CA ILE A 26 -5.47 3.83 2.29
C ILE A 26 -4.97 3.16 3.58
N LEU A 27 -5.79 2.27 4.16
CA LEU A 27 -5.41 1.54 5.38
C LEU A 27 -4.24 0.59 5.12
N GLU A 28 -4.29 -0.20 4.03
CA GLU A 28 -3.22 -1.15 3.69
C GLU A 28 -1.89 -0.42 3.43
N SER A 29 -1.90 0.71 2.70
CA SER A 29 -0.70 1.53 2.46
C SER A 29 -0.16 2.13 3.75
N ALA A 30 -1.00 2.69 4.61
CA ALA A 30 -0.59 3.21 5.91
C ALA A 30 0.05 2.13 6.79
N GLN A 31 -0.49 0.91 6.78
CA GLN A 31 0.06 -0.25 7.49
C GLN A 31 1.45 -0.64 6.96
N MET A 32 1.63 -0.70 5.63
CA MET A 32 2.92 -1.05 5.00
C MET A 32 3.99 0.02 5.25
N LEU A 33 3.63 1.30 5.12
CA LEU A 33 4.51 2.43 5.39
C LEU A 33 4.90 2.48 6.88
N SER A 34 3.93 2.30 7.80
CA SER A 34 4.22 2.22 9.23
C SER A 34 5.11 1.02 9.57
N THR A 35 4.86 -0.13 8.93
CA THR A 35 5.69 -1.33 9.13
C THR A 35 7.14 -1.09 8.70
N SER A 36 7.37 -0.26 7.68
CA SER A 36 8.72 0.10 7.24
C SER A 36 9.50 0.84 8.34
N HIS A 37 8.88 1.85 8.98
CA HIS A 37 9.44 2.53 10.16
C HIS A 37 9.75 1.55 11.30
N ARG A 38 8.75 0.74 11.66
CA ARG A 38 8.86 -0.23 12.76
C ARG A 38 10.00 -1.22 12.57
N MET A 39 10.26 -1.66 11.34
CA MET A 39 11.26 -2.68 11.07
C MET A 39 12.67 -2.13 10.86
N LEU A 40 12.79 -0.92 10.31
CA LEU A 40 14.08 -0.31 10.00
C LEU A 40 14.65 0.45 11.19
N ASP A 41 13.80 1.13 11.96
CA ASP A 41 14.23 1.98 13.08
C ASP A 41 13.86 1.39 14.45
N GLY A 42 13.06 0.32 14.46
CA GLY A 42 12.56 -0.29 15.68
C GLY A 42 13.35 -1.50 16.15
N VAL A 43 13.05 -1.89 17.39
CA VAL A 43 13.62 -3.06 18.05
C VAL A 43 12.60 -4.20 18.03
N LYS A 44 13.06 -5.38 17.61
CA LYS A 44 12.26 -6.60 17.63
C LYS A 44 12.18 -7.15 19.05
N VAL A 45 10.97 -7.31 19.56
CA VAL A 45 10.70 -7.91 20.88
C VAL A 45 9.73 -9.07 20.73
N ARG A 46 9.87 -10.10 21.57
CA ARG A 46 8.91 -11.22 21.63
C ARG A 46 7.92 -10.97 22.76
N LYS A 47 6.63 -10.97 22.44
CA LYS A 47 5.55 -10.82 23.43
C LYS A 47 4.40 -11.77 23.09
N PRO A 48 3.56 -12.14 24.08
CA PRO A 48 2.33 -12.86 23.81
C PRO A 48 1.46 -12.10 22.80
N SER A 49 0.79 -12.83 21.93
CA SER A 49 -0.19 -12.32 20.99
C SER A 49 -1.40 -11.76 21.74
N LYS A 50 -2.29 -11.06 21.04
CA LYS A 50 -3.48 -10.47 21.66
C LYS A 50 -4.35 -11.49 22.41
N SER A 51 -4.38 -12.74 21.96
CA SER A 51 -5.12 -13.81 22.63
C SER A 51 -4.33 -14.50 23.76
N GLY A 52 -3.05 -14.14 23.95
CA GLY A 52 -2.13 -14.78 24.88
C GLY A 52 -1.65 -16.17 24.47
N LYS A 53 -2.24 -16.77 23.41
CA LYS A 53 -2.02 -18.19 23.06
C LYS A 53 -0.67 -18.46 22.39
N THR A 54 -0.02 -17.45 21.84
CA THR A 54 1.20 -17.60 21.06
C THR A 54 2.15 -16.44 21.31
N THR A 55 3.45 -16.68 21.28
CA THR A 55 4.44 -15.60 21.31
C THR A 55 4.75 -15.15 19.88
N VAL A 56 4.62 -13.85 19.62
CA VAL A 56 4.85 -13.28 18.29
C VAL A 56 5.89 -12.18 18.34
N ASN A 57 6.48 -11.90 17.19
CA ASN A 57 7.41 -10.78 17.05
C ASN A 57 6.61 -9.48 17.01
N HIS A 58 6.96 -8.57 17.90
CA HIS A 58 6.56 -7.17 17.86
C HIS A 58 7.77 -6.32 17.50
N TYR A 59 7.49 -5.15 16.93
CA TYR A 59 8.51 -4.16 16.59
C TYR A 59 8.10 -2.86 17.28
N ILE A 60 8.89 -2.44 18.25
CA ILE A 60 8.66 -1.22 19.03
C ILE A 60 9.68 -0.16 18.60
N LEU A 61 9.36 1.11 18.77
CA LEU A 61 10.24 2.24 18.53
C LEU A 61 10.50 2.93 19.87
N PRO A 62 11.49 2.45 20.67
CA PRO A 62 11.84 3.09 21.93
C PRO A 62 12.19 4.56 21.70
N ASP A 63 11.68 5.43 22.57
CA ASP A 63 11.95 6.88 22.55
C ASP A 63 11.64 7.61 21.23
N HIS A 64 10.82 7.01 20.37
CA HIS A 64 10.41 7.61 19.11
C HIS A 64 9.14 8.45 19.28
N PRO A 65 9.11 9.71 18.78
CA PRO A 65 7.97 10.62 18.98
C PRO A 65 6.65 10.12 18.39
N HIS A 66 6.71 9.13 17.49
CA HIS A 66 5.55 8.54 16.83
C HIS A 66 5.25 7.08 17.24
N GLU A 67 5.81 6.57 18.34
CA GLU A 67 5.53 5.20 18.84
C GLU A 67 4.03 4.94 19.04
N SER A 68 3.30 5.90 19.59
CA SER A 68 1.85 5.78 19.85
C SER A 68 0.99 5.96 18.60
N VAL A 69 1.55 6.59 17.55
CA VAL A 69 0.80 7.04 16.37
C VAL A 69 0.94 6.07 15.21
N LEU A 70 2.17 5.62 14.92
CA LEU A 70 2.45 4.67 13.84
C LEU A 70 1.68 3.36 14.08
N TYR A 71 1.11 2.80 13.02
CA TYR A 71 0.47 1.49 13.13
C TYR A 71 1.49 0.43 13.53
N LYS A 72 1.02 -0.61 14.23
CA LYS A 72 1.86 -1.75 14.61
C LYS A 72 2.30 -2.50 13.35
N ALA A 73 3.51 -3.05 13.39
CA ALA A 73 4.06 -3.80 12.27
C ALA A 73 3.17 -5.01 11.93
N VAL A 74 2.71 -5.06 10.69
CA VAL A 74 1.88 -6.15 10.15
C VAL A 74 2.35 -6.49 8.74
N HIS A 75 2.11 -7.72 8.30
CA HIS A 75 2.46 -8.16 6.95
C HIS A 75 3.92 -7.87 6.55
N PHE A 76 4.85 -7.95 7.50
CA PHE A 76 6.24 -7.54 7.31
C PHE A 76 6.99 -8.36 6.24
N ASN A 77 6.58 -9.61 5.99
CA ASN A 77 7.15 -10.45 4.92
C ASN A 77 6.36 -10.40 3.61
N HIS A 78 5.28 -9.61 3.54
CA HIS A 78 4.50 -9.49 2.32
C HIS A 78 5.34 -8.77 1.24
N PRO A 79 5.34 -9.23 -0.04
CA PRO A 79 6.21 -8.67 -1.08
C PRO A 79 6.13 -7.14 -1.23
N CYS A 80 4.92 -6.56 -1.18
CA CYS A 80 4.75 -5.11 -1.19
C CYS A 80 5.37 -4.38 0.01
N THR A 81 5.29 -4.96 1.21
CA THR A 81 5.90 -4.37 2.41
C THR A 81 7.42 -4.50 2.37
N VAL A 82 7.94 -5.61 1.83
CA VAL A 82 9.38 -5.81 1.59
C VAL A 82 9.89 -4.76 0.62
N TRP A 83 9.25 -4.62 -0.53
CA TRP A 83 9.60 -3.61 -1.53
C TRP A 83 9.53 -2.19 -0.97
N THR A 84 8.49 -1.85 -0.21
CA THR A 84 8.32 -0.50 0.39
C THR A 84 9.52 -0.09 1.25
N ARG A 85 10.12 -1.04 1.98
CA ARG A 85 11.27 -0.77 2.86
C ARG A 85 12.63 -1.09 2.23
N GLU A 86 12.65 -1.57 0.99
CA GLU A 86 13.87 -2.01 0.31
C GLU A 86 14.77 -0.82 -0.09
N SER A 87 14.14 0.29 -0.47
CA SER A 87 14.80 1.53 -0.87
C SER A 87 13.98 2.77 -0.52
N LEU A 88 14.66 3.90 -0.29
CA LEU A 88 14.08 5.22 -0.09
C LEU A 88 13.08 5.58 -1.20
N GLU A 89 13.46 5.40 -2.46
CA GLU A 89 12.64 5.75 -3.61
C GLU A 89 11.36 4.89 -3.71
N ASN A 90 11.40 3.63 -3.24
CA ASN A 90 10.21 2.79 -3.14
C ASN A 90 9.25 3.32 -2.07
N TYR A 91 9.79 3.71 -0.91
CA TYR A 91 9.02 4.31 0.16
C TYR A 91 8.38 5.62 -0.30
N GLU A 92 9.14 6.50 -0.95
CA GLU A 92 8.65 7.77 -1.48
C GLU A 92 7.56 7.57 -2.54
N TRP A 93 7.74 6.62 -3.46
CA TRP A 93 6.71 6.27 -4.43
C TRP A 93 5.43 5.81 -3.72
N HIS A 94 5.56 4.93 -2.72
CA HIS A 94 4.41 4.40 -1.99
C HIS A 94 3.73 5.46 -1.12
N TYR A 95 4.49 6.36 -0.49
CA TYR A 95 3.95 7.49 0.26
C TYR A 95 3.18 8.44 -0.66
N ARG A 96 3.75 8.80 -1.82
CA ARG A 96 3.03 9.62 -2.82
C ARG A 96 1.75 8.94 -3.29
N HIS A 97 1.77 7.63 -3.47
CA HIS A 97 0.58 6.84 -3.82
C HIS A 97 -0.45 6.85 -2.68
N PHE A 98 -0.03 6.69 -1.41
CA PHE A 98 -0.90 6.79 -0.23
C PHE A 98 -1.58 8.15 -0.11
N VAL A 99 -0.83 9.23 -0.28
CA VAL A 99 -1.34 10.62 -0.30
C VAL A 99 -2.39 10.78 -1.41
N ALA A 100 -2.07 10.33 -2.62
CA ALA A 100 -3.00 10.40 -3.75
C ALA A 100 -4.28 9.56 -3.52
N LEU A 101 -4.18 8.39 -2.87
CA LEU A 101 -5.35 7.60 -2.48
C LEU A 101 -6.23 8.37 -1.47
N CYS A 102 -5.62 9.03 -0.49
CA CYS A 102 -6.35 9.85 0.48
C CYS A 102 -7.07 11.03 -0.19
N ASP A 103 -6.40 11.69 -1.14
CA ASP A 103 -6.96 12.80 -1.90
C ASP A 103 -8.11 12.33 -2.80
N GLU A 104 -7.97 11.17 -3.45
CA GLU A 104 -9.05 10.53 -4.21
C GLU A 104 -10.24 10.15 -3.32
N TYR A 105 -10.00 9.62 -2.12
CA TYR A 105 -11.07 9.33 -1.17
C TYR A 105 -11.83 10.59 -0.76
N ARG A 106 -11.10 11.68 -0.47
CA ARG A 106 -11.71 12.98 -0.16
C ARG A 106 -12.53 13.52 -1.33
N TYR A 107 -11.98 13.47 -2.55
CA TYR A 107 -12.67 13.92 -3.75
C TYR A 107 -13.94 13.11 -4.03
N ARG A 108 -13.86 11.77 -3.96
CA ARG A 108 -14.98 10.88 -4.29
C ARG A 108 -16.07 10.90 -3.22
N TYR A 109 -15.70 10.87 -1.95
CA TYR A 109 -16.64 10.66 -0.83
C TYR A 109 -16.91 11.90 0.03
N GLY A 110 -16.19 13.00 -0.16
CA GLY A 110 -16.35 14.22 0.64
C GLY A 110 -15.94 14.05 2.11
N LYS A 111 -15.17 13.01 2.43
CA LYS A 111 -14.74 12.66 3.80
C LYS A 111 -13.23 12.51 3.87
N VAL A 112 -12.66 12.73 5.05
CA VAL A 112 -11.24 12.50 5.31
C VAL A 112 -11.07 11.14 6.00
N HIS A 113 -10.25 10.26 5.43
CA HIS A 113 -10.00 8.94 6.00
C HIS A 113 -9.22 9.06 7.32
N GLN A 114 -9.46 8.16 8.29
CA GLN A 114 -8.80 8.26 9.60
C GLN A 114 -7.27 8.16 9.49
N SER A 115 -6.75 7.27 8.65
CA SER A 115 -5.32 7.17 8.40
C SER A 115 -4.73 8.43 7.78
N ASP A 116 -5.50 9.17 6.96
CA ASP A 116 -5.06 10.45 6.41
C ASP A 116 -4.80 11.47 7.54
N ARG A 117 -5.79 11.61 8.44
CA ARG A 117 -5.72 12.53 9.59
C ARG A 117 -4.54 12.27 10.51
N ILE A 118 -4.26 10.99 10.76
CA ILE A 118 -3.26 10.58 11.74
C ILE A 118 -1.86 10.50 11.11
N LEU A 119 -1.76 10.00 9.88
CA LEU A 119 -0.49 9.49 9.36
C LEU A 119 0.05 10.24 8.14
N ARG A 120 -0.68 11.18 7.52
CA ARG A 120 -0.13 11.93 6.37
C ARG A 120 1.18 12.60 6.72
N GLU A 121 1.18 13.45 7.75
CA GLU A 121 2.40 14.17 8.14
C GLU A 121 3.46 13.25 8.75
N VAL A 122 3.04 12.26 9.54
CA VAL A 122 3.96 11.30 10.19
C VAL A 122 4.71 10.43 9.16
N LEU A 123 4.03 9.98 8.11
CA LEU A 123 4.62 9.11 7.08
C LEU A 123 5.32 9.91 5.96
N LYS A 124 5.26 11.24 6.00
CA LYS A 124 5.96 12.09 5.02
C LYS A 124 7.47 11.92 5.10
N THR A 125 7.98 11.76 6.32
CA THR A 125 9.40 11.51 6.57
C THR A 125 9.66 10.00 6.53
N PRO A 126 10.57 9.51 5.67
CA PRO A 126 10.96 8.10 5.63
C PRO A 126 11.66 7.63 6.92
N PRO A 127 11.77 6.31 7.13
CA PRO A 127 12.57 5.73 8.22
C PRO A 127 14.04 6.16 8.12
N LYS A 128 14.70 6.35 9.27
CA LYS A 128 16.10 6.82 9.35
C LYS A 128 17.09 5.84 8.70
N ASN A 129 16.88 4.54 8.90
CA ASN A 129 17.78 3.49 8.42
C ASN A 129 17.35 2.90 7.08
N ILE A 130 16.53 3.60 6.29
CA ILE A 130 16.12 3.09 4.98
C ILE A 130 17.29 3.13 3.98
N PRO A 131 17.59 2.03 3.27
CA PRO A 131 18.63 2.05 2.25
C PRO A 131 18.27 2.98 1.09
N GLN A 132 19.27 3.48 0.37
CA GLN A 132 19.07 4.22 -0.87
C GLN A 132 19.68 3.42 -2.04
N LYS A 133 18.82 2.83 -2.86
CA LYS A 133 19.16 1.90 -3.95
C LYS A 133 18.52 2.29 -5.29
N GLY A 134 17.79 3.40 -5.34
CA GLY A 134 16.93 3.72 -6.47
C GLY A 134 15.59 2.98 -6.41
N LEU A 135 14.70 3.31 -7.36
CA LEU A 135 13.42 2.64 -7.50
C LEU A 135 13.64 1.19 -7.95
N THR A 136 13.40 0.23 -7.07
CA THR A 136 13.56 -1.19 -7.38
C THR A 136 12.31 -1.74 -8.07
N GLN A 137 12.44 -2.93 -8.65
CA GLN A 137 11.35 -3.57 -9.40
C GLN A 137 10.09 -3.73 -8.53
N PHE A 138 8.96 -3.22 -9.03
CA PHE A 138 7.69 -3.36 -8.34
C PHE A 138 7.33 -4.84 -8.12
N PRO A 139 6.87 -5.21 -6.91
CA PRO A 139 6.58 -6.58 -6.57
C PRO A 139 5.27 -7.01 -7.20
N LEU A 140 5.20 -8.27 -7.63
CA LEU A 140 3.97 -8.89 -8.13
C LEU A 140 3.35 -9.72 -7.00
N ALA A 141 2.39 -9.15 -6.26
CA ALA A 141 1.72 -9.83 -5.15
C ALA A 141 0.36 -10.44 -5.54
N MET A 142 0.36 -11.18 -6.66
CA MET A 142 -0.80 -11.89 -7.19
C MET A 142 -0.51 -13.36 -7.54
N ASN A 143 0.15 -14.10 -6.65
CA ASN A 143 0.52 -15.51 -6.88
C ASN A 143 -0.68 -16.43 -7.17
N THR A 144 -1.89 -16.07 -6.74
CA THR A 144 -3.12 -16.83 -7.08
C THR A 144 -3.60 -16.63 -8.52
N ASN A 145 -2.95 -15.73 -9.27
CA ASN A 145 -3.25 -15.35 -10.64
C ASN A 145 -1.95 -15.25 -11.46
N PRO A 146 -1.20 -16.36 -11.59
CA PRO A 146 0.10 -16.37 -12.28
C PRO A 146 -0.01 -15.94 -13.74
N GLU A 147 -1.16 -16.13 -14.39
CA GLU A 147 -1.46 -15.68 -15.75
C GLU A 147 -1.39 -14.14 -15.91
N CYS A 148 -1.46 -13.41 -14.80
CA CYS A 148 -1.32 -11.96 -14.78
C CYS A 148 0.12 -11.50 -14.49
N MET A 149 1.10 -12.39 -14.29
CA MET A 149 2.44 -12.00 -13.84
C MET A 149 3.39 -11.77 -15.03
N PHE A 150 3.69 -10.50 -15.30
CA PHE A 150 4.67 -10.04 -16.30
C PHE A 150 5.79 -9.28 -15.56
N PRO A 151 6.86 -9.95 -15.10
CA PRO A 151 7.90 -9.30 -14.28
C PRO A 151 8.54 -8.08 -14.91
N LYS A 152 8.73 -8.09 -16.24
CA LYS A 152 9.29 -6.96 -17.00
C LYS A 152 8.31 -5.80 -17.20
N ASP A 153 7.02 -6.00 -16.91
CA ASP A 153 5.98 -4.98 -17.00
C ASP A 153 4.98 -5.12 -15.83
N PRO A 154 5.33 -4.59 -14.64
CA PRO A 154 4.43 -4.62 -13.50
C PRO A 154 3.11 -3.90 -13.75
N VAL A 155 3.10 -2.85 -14.57
CA VAL A 155 1.87 -2.10 -14.89
C VAL A 155 0.88 -2.98 -15.65
N LYS A 156 1.35 -3.69 -16.69
CA LYS A 156 0.54 -4.71 -17.38
C LYS A 156 0.04 -5.76 -16.40
N SER A 157 0.91 -6.23 -15.51
CA SER A 157 0.57 -7.27 -14.53
C SER A 157 -0.59 -6.85 -13.63
N TYR A 158 -0.46 -5.67 -13.03
CA TYR A 158 -1.49 -5.13 -12.15
C TYR A 158 -2.78 -4.82 -12.90
N ARG A 159 -2.73 -4.28 -14.12
CA ARG A 159 -3.92 -4.03 -14.95
C ARG A 159 -4.66 -5.33 -15.31
N MET A 160 -3.94 -6.38 -15.70
CA MET A 160 -4.53 -7.70 -15.96
C MET A 160 -5.14 -8.30 -14.69
N PHE A 161 -4.44 -8.23 -13.56
CA PHE A 161 -5.00 -8.67 -12.29
C PHE A 161 -6.21 -7.84 -11.85
N TYR A 162 -6.24 -6.56 -12.19
CA TYR A 162 -7.37 -5.67 -11.94
C TYR A 162 -8.60 -6.06 -12.76
N GLN A 163 -8.39 -6.46 -14.02
CA GLN A 163 -9.43 -6.94 -14.92
C GLN A 163 -10.17 -8.16 -14.35
N THR A 164 -9.46 -9.08 -13.68
CA THR A 164 -10.06 -10.28 -13.06
C THR A 164 -11.01 -9.96 -11.90
N LYS A 165 -10.89 -8.77 -11.29
CA LYS A 165 -11.71 -8.37 -10.14
C LYS A 165 -13.18 -8.14 -10.48
N GLN A 166 -13.50 -7.90 -11.75
CA GLN A 166 -14.88 -7.75 -12.23
C GLN A 166 -15.80 -8.90 -11.84
N LYS A 167 -15.26 -10.13 -11.77
CA LYS A 167 -16.02 -11.32 -11.38
C LYS A 167 -16.31 -11.38 -9.87
N ARG A 168 -15.61 -10.58 -9.05
CA ARG A 168 -15.69 -10.62 -7.58
C ARG A 168 -16.52 -9.48 -6.99
N PHE A 169 -16.58 -8.32 -7.65
CA PHE A 169 -17.36 -7.17 -7.22
C PHE A 169 -17.51 -6.13 -8.35
N SER A 170 -18.46 -5.22 -8.17
CA SER A 170 -18.71 -4.13 -9.12
C SER A 170 -17.54 -3.14 -9.18
N MET A 171 -17.07 -2.87 -10.40
CA MET A 171 -15.94 -1.98 -10.67
C MET A 171 -16.45 -0.58 -11.03
N VAL A 172 -16.50 0.29 -10.02
CA VAL A 172 -17.06 1.65 -10.10
C VAL A 172 -15.96 2.69 -9.90
N TRP A 173 -16.02 3.78 -10.67
CA TRP A 173 -15.12 4.94 -10.54
C TRP A 173 -15.97 6.21 -10.35
N SER A 174 -16.51 6.42 -9.16
CA SER A 174 -17.35 7.59 -8.90
C SER A 174 -16.58 8.89 -9.14
N LYS A 175 -17.22 9.87 -9.80
CA LYS A 175 -16.65 11.18 -10.15
C LYS A 175 -15.37 11.12 -11.01
N ARG A 176 -15.04 9.96 -11.59
CA ARG A 176 -13.91 9.75 -12.49
C ARG A 176 -14.37 8.99 -13.74
N LYS A 177 -13.66 9.17 -14.85
CA LYS A 177 -13.85 8.32 -16.04
C LYS A 177 -13.20 6.95 -15.78
N ILE A 178 -13.78 5.90 -16.33
CA ILE A 178 -13.16 4.58 -16.33
C ILE A 178 -11.83 4.66 -17.08
N PRO A 179 -10.72 4.09 -16.55
CA PRO A 179 -9.44 4.10 -17.22
C PRO A 179 -9.52 3.45 -18.62
N LYS A 180 -8.88 4.07 -19.62
CA LYS A 180 -8.95 3.60 -21.03
C LYS A 180 -8.52 2.14 -21.24
N TRP A 181 -7.62 1.64 -20.39
CA TRP A 181 -7.12 0.26 -20.46
C TRP A 181 -8.10 -0.77 -19.88
N PHE A 182 -9.09 -0.34 -19.08
CA PHE A 182 -10.01 -1.24 -18.41
C PHE A 182 -11.16 -1.61 -19.34
N LYS A 183 -11.32 -2.91 -19.62
CA LYS A 183 -12.37 -3.40 -20.52
C LYS A 183 -13.53 -3.93 -19.68
N LYS A 184 -14.69 -3.30 -19.74
CA LYS A 184 -15.88 -3.87 -19.09
C LYS A 184 -16.22 -5.20 -19.74
N LEU A 185 -16.44 -6.24 -18.94
CA LEU A 185 -17.05 -7.47 -19.45
C LEU A 185 -18.47 -7.11 -19.91
N THR A 186 -18.75 -7.27 -21.20
CA THR A 186 -20.13 -7.32 -21.68
C THR A 186 -20.79 -8.53 -21.03
N LYS A 187 -21.95 -8.30 -20.42
CA LYS A 187 -22.80 -9.38 -19.92
C LYS A 187 -23.36 -10.17 -21.10
#